data_AF-A0A067YC41-F1
#
_entry.id   AF-A0A067YC41-F1
#
_cell.length_a   1.000
_cell.length_b   1.000
_cell.length_c   1.000
_cell.angle_alpha   90.00
_cell.angle_beta   90.00
_cell.angle_gamma   90.00
#
_symmetry.space_group_name_H-M   'P 1'
#
loop_
_entity.id
_entity.type
_entity.pdbx_description
1 polymer ?
#
loop_
_entity_poly.entity_id
_entity_poly.type
_entity_poly.pdbx_seq_one_letter_code
_entity_poly.pdbx_strand_id
1 'polypeptide(L)'
;MTLFGIILGCFLTFLSQYILSKRQIKVKFIEKIVENKIKAYDELYYLLKILKSIDINRIDDSLNQEEALVRYPIVLKDFNTFLVYCNEVTSTYNKYSHLFSIDLIRLFNFLQDYLINLEIIIKKYNPEQIIEIGINIKKDFIDLSSEFDKIMYKFYNNDIYKLKINIDINKWHKFKKYETNMKLKKTLLYKYYILNKSL
;
A
#
# COMPACT_ATOMS: atom_id res chain seq x y z
N MET A 1 50.10 -31.65 -33.50
CA MET A 1 48.73 -31.95 -33.00
C MET A 1 48.43 -31.37 -31.62
N THR A 2 49.43 -31.17 -30.74
CA THR A 2 49.27 -30.58 -29.39
C THR A 2 48.78 -29.13 -29.38
N LEU A 3 49.28 -28.29 -30.30
CA LEU A 3 48.92 -26.87 -30.37
C LEU A 3 47.41 -26.66 -30.67
N PHE A 4 46.85 -27.50 -31.54
CA PHE A 4 45.43 -27.45 -31.88
C PHE A 4 44.53 -27.82 -30.70
N GLY A 5 44.95 -28.82 -29.90
CA GLY A 5 44.24 -29.20 -28.67
C GLY A 5 44.25 -28.08 -27.62
N ILE A 6 45.34 -27.33 -27.49
CA ILE A 6 45.44 -26.19 -26.56
C ILE A 6 44.49 -25.07 -26.99
N ILE A 7 44.47 -24.70 -28.28
CA ILE A 7 43.59 -23.66 -28.80
C ILE A 7 42.11 -24.05 -28.62
N LEU A 8 41.76 -25.29 -28.93
CA LEU A 8 40.39 -25.79 -28.78
C LEU A 8 39.96 -25.84 -27.30
N GLY A 9 40.86 -26.25 -26.40
CA GLY A 9 40.62 -26.24 -24.95
C GLY A 9 40.44 -24.84 -24.38
N CYS A 10 41.27 -23.87 -24.80
CA CYS A 10 41.12 -22.45 -24.44
C CYS A 10 39.78 -21.91 -24.93
N PHE A 11 39.38 -22.22 -26.17
CA PHE A 11 38.13 -21.75 -26.74
C PHE A 11 36.89 -22.32 -26.00
N LEU A 12 36.89 -23.62 -25.71
CA LEU A 12 35.81 -24.25 -24.93
C LEU A 12 35.72 -23.70 -23.51
N THR A 13 36.86 -23.46 -22.86
CA THR A 13 36.91 -22.86 -21.52
C THR A 13 36.37 -21.43 -21.54
N PHE A 14 36.74 -20.64 -22.55
CA PHE A 14 36.22 -19.29 -22.74
C PHE A 14 34.70 -19.28 -22.94
N LEU A 15 34.17 -20.16 -23.79
CA LEU A 15 32.72 -20.33 -24.01
C LEU A 15 31.98 -20.71 -22.73
N SER A 16 32.52 -21.67 -21.98
CA SER A 16 31.96 -22.10 -20.69
C SER A 16 31.94 -20.94 -19.68
N GLN A 17 33.06 -20.22 -19.53
CA GLN A 17 33.17 -19.08 -18.64
C GLN A 17 32.20 -17.97 -19.03
N TYR A 18 32.05 -17.68 -20.33
CA TYR A 18 31.11 -16.68 -20.82
C TYR A 18 29.65 -17.04 -20.48
N ILE A 19 29.25 -18.30 -20.68
CA ILE A 19 27.90 -18.78 -20.34
C ILE A 19 27.66 -18.66 -18.83
N LEU A 20 28.64 -19.04 -18.00
CA LEU A 20 28.56 -18.93 -16.54
C LEU A 20 28.43 -17.47 -16.09
N SER A 21 29.28 -16.57 -16.60
CA SER A 21 29.21 -15.15 -16.29
C SER A 21 27.86 -14.54 -16.68
N LYS A 22 27.32 -14.88 -17.86
CA LYS A 22 26.00 -14.41 -18.29
C LYS A 22 24.88 -14.87 -17.35
N ARG A 23 24.93 -16.13 -16.90
CA ARG A 23 23.98 -16.66 -15.91
C ARG A 23 24.09 -15.93 -14.57
N GLN A 24 25.30 -15.69 -14.08
CA GLN A 24 25.54 -14.95 -12.84
C GLN A 24 25.00 -13.51 -12.90
N ILE A 25 25.26 -12.78 -13.98
CA ILE A 25 24.73 -11.42 -14.16
C ILE A 25 23.20 -11.43 -14.15
N LYS A 26 22.58 -12.39 -14.85
CA LYS A 26 21.12 -12.54 -14.87
C LYS A 26 20.56 -12.82 -13.47
N VAL A 27 21.21 -13.68 -12.68
CA VAL A 27 20.82 -13.98 -11.31
C VAL A 27 20.91 -12.72 -10.43
N LYS A 28 22.04 -12.00 -10.45
CA LYS A 28 22.19 -10.76 -9.68
C LYS A 28 21.15 -9.69 -10.02
N PHE A 29 20.82 -9.55 -11.31
CA PHE A 29 19.79 -8.62 -11.74
C PHE A 29 18.41 -9.00 -11.20
N ILE A 30 18.10 -10.30 -11.22
CA ILE A 30 16.85 -10.85 -10.69
C ILE A 30 16.78 -10.66 -9.17
N GLU A 31 17.84 -11.00 -8.45
CA GLU A 31 17.95 -10.77 -7.00
C GLU A 31 17.66 -9.32 -6.67
N LYS A 32 18.24 -8.38 -7.43
CA LYS A 32 18.03 -6.95 -7.20
C LYS A 32 16.58 -6.52 -7.40
N ILE A 33 15.91 -7.05 -8.41
CA ILE A 33 14.47 -6.78 -8.64
C ILE A 33 13.63 -7.33 -7.49
N VAL A 34 13.91 -8.55 -7.05
CA VAL A 34 13.18 -9.19 -5.95
C VAL A 34 13.39 -8.41 -4.66
N GLU A 35 14.62 -8.02 -4.32
CA GLU A 35 14.93 -7.17 -3.17
C GLU A 35 14.15 -5.85 -3.21
N ASN A 36 14.15 -5.16 -4.34
CA ASN A 36 13.42 -3.91 -4.49
C ASN A 36 11.91 -4.10 -4.33
N LYS A 37 11.37 -5.22 -4.83
CA LYS A 37 9.96 -5.57 -4.70
C LYS A 37 9.58 -5.90 -3.25
N ILE A 38 10.42 -6.67 -2.54
CA ILE A 38 10.22 -6.94 -1.11
C ILE A 38 10.22 -5.62 -0.33
N LYS A 39 11.23 -4.77 -0.57
CA LYS A 39 11.32 -3.45 0.06
C LYS A 39 10.06 -2.60 -0.19
N ALA A 40 9.53 -2.60 -1.42
CA ALA A 40 8.31 -1.89 -1.75
C ALA A 40 7.10 -2.37 -0.93
N TYR A 41 6.97 -3.69 -0.73
CA TYR A 41 5.89 -4.28 0.06
C TYR A 41 6.08 -4.03 1.56
N ASP A 42 7.32 -4.03 2.06
CA ASP A 42 7.63 -3.72 3.46
C ASP A 42 7.30 -2.26 3.81
N GLU A 43 7.64 -1.32 2.93
CA GLU A 43 7.31 0.11 3.08
C GLU A 43 5.79 0.34 3.08
N LEU A 44 5.08 -0.35 2.19
CA LEU A 44 3.62 -0.34 2.21
C LEU A 44 3.08 -0.95 3.52
N TYR A 45 3.61 -2.09 3.96
CA TYR A 45 3.19 -2.73 5.20
C TYR A 45 3.34 -1.78 6.41
N TYR A 46 4.43 -1.00 6.46
CA TYR A 46 4.62 0.04 7.45
C TYR A 46 3.50 1.10 7.40
N LEU A 47 3.14 1.62 6.22
CA LEU A 47 2.02 2.55 6.07
C LEU A 47 0.67 1.96 6.50
N LEU A 48 0.44 0.68 6.21
CA LEU A 48 -0.79 -0.02 6.58
C LEU A 48 -0.86 -0.27 8.09
N LYS A 49 0.29 -0.47 8.74
CA LYS A 49 0.38 -0.55 10.19
C LYS A 49 -0.01 0.78 10.82
N ILE A 50 0.44 1.91 10.26
CA ILE A 50 0.02 3.24 10.72
C ILE A 50 -1.49 3.42 10.49
N LEU A 51 -2.01 3.03 9.31
CA LEU A 51 -3.43 3.14 8.95
C LEU A 51 -4.36 2.49 9.99
N LYS A 52 -4.01 1.30 10.48
CA LYS A 52 -4.81 0.54 11.47
C LYS A 52 -4.42 0.80 12.92
N SER A 53 -3.40 1.62 13.17
CA SER A 53 -2.99 1.98 14.53
C SER A 53 -4.07 2.84 15.18
N ILE A 54 -4.45 2.46 16.40
CA ILE A 54 -5.50 3.12 17.17
C ILE A 54 -4.83 3.90 18.30
N ASP A 55 -5.22 5.17 18.43
CA ASP A 55 -4.87 6.01 19.56
C ASP A 55 -6.03 6.02 20.57
N ILE A 56 -5.71 6.34 21.82
CA ILE A 56 -6.67 6.42 22.92
C ILE A 56 -6.65 7.85 23.44
N ASN A 57 -7.79 8.54 23.33
CA ASN A 57 -7.95 9.86 23.94
C ASN A 57 -9.04 9.81 25.00
N ARG A 58 -8.93 10.72 25.97
CA ARG A 58 -9.96 10.97 26.98
C ARG A 58 -10.82 12.10 26.45
N ILE A 59 -12.12 11.85 26.37
CA ILE A 59 -13.10 12.92 26.10
C ILE A 59 -13.89 13.10 27.40
N ASP A 60 -14.00 14.36 27.84
CA ASP A 60 -14.87 14.73 28.94
C ASP A 60 -16.33 14.54 28.48
N ASP A 61 -16.95 13.46 28.92
CA ASP A 61 -18.38 13.25 28.72
C ASP A 61 -19.12 14.15 29.73
N SER A 62 -19.37 15.39 29.33
CA SER A 62 -20.06 16.42 30.13
C SER A 62 -21.44 15.98 30.64
N LEU A 63 -22.00 14.89 30.11
CA LEU A 63 -23.28 14.32 30.51
C LEU A 63 -23.18 13.27 31.64
N ASN A 64 -22.04 12.58 31.79
CA ASN A 64 -21.92 11.43 32.71
C ASN A 64 -20.87 11.58 33.82
N GLN A 65 -20.07 12.66 33.84
CA GLN A 65 -18.98 12.86 34.81
C GLN A 65 -17.96 11.70 34.89
N GLU A 66 -17.94 10.82 33.89
CA GLU A 66 -16.95 9.76 33.72
C GLU A 66 -16.11 10.05 32.48
N GLU A 67 -14.77 10.00 32.62
CA GLU A 67 -13.84 10.14 31.50
C GLU A 67 -14.04 8.94 30.54
N ALA A 68 -14.71 9.16 29.41
CA ALA A 68 -14.90 8.13 28.40
C ALA A 68 -13.61 7.97 27.57
N LEU A 69 -13.01 6.78 27.63
CA LEU A 69 -11.88 6.43 26.78
C LEU A 69 -12.38 6.11 25.37
N VAL A 70 -12.05 6.99 24.42
CA VAL A 70 -12.40 6.79 23.02
C VAL A 70 -11.21 6.28 22.21
N ARG A 71 -11.53 5.50 21.17
CA ARG A 71 -10.56 4.86 20.28
C ARG A 71 -10.78 5.31 18.85
N TYR A 72 -9.75 5.87 18.23
CA TYR A 72 -9.79 6.38 16.86
C TYR A 72 -8.47 6.10 16.13
N PRO A 73 -8.45 6.12 14.79
CA PRO A 73 -7.22 5.94 14.02
C PRO A 73 -6.20 7.04 14.33
N ILE A 74 -4.94 6.67 14.59
CA ILE A 74 -3.88 7.62 14.96
C ILE A 74 -3.66 8.71 13.89
N VAL A 75 -3.92 8.37 12.62
CA VAL A 75 -3.84 9.29 11.48
C VAL A 75 -4.87 10.43 11.55
N LEU A 76 -5.85 10.35 12.44
CA LEU A 76 -6.90 11.36 12.67
C LEU A 76 -6.75 12.06 14.03
N LYS A 77 -5.55 12.07 14.61
CA LYS A 77 -5.26 12.85 15.82
C LYS A 77 -5.46 14.35 15.60
N ASP A 78 -4.98 14.86 14.47
CA ASP A 78 -5.10 16.23 14.04
C ASP A 78 -4.93 16.32 12.53
N PHE A 79 -5.26 17.47 11.94
CA PHE A 79 -5.20 17.67 10.50
C PHE A 79 -3.77 17.56 9.94
N ASN A 80 -2.75 18.01 10.67
CA ASN A 80 -1.37 17.93 10.19
C ASN A 80 -0.87 16.48 10.18
N THR A 81 -1.16 15.70 11.22
CA THR A 81 -0.87 14.26 11.27
C THR A 81 -1.51 13.53 10.08
N PHE A 82 -2.76 13.87 9.76
CA PHE A 82 -3.43 13.31 8.58
C PHE A 82 -2.75 13.68 7.26
N LEU A 83 -2.36 14.94 7.08
CA LEU A 83 -1.68 15.40 5.87
C LEU A 83 -0.30 14.76 5.70
N VAL A 84 0.47 14.62 6.78
CA VAL A 84 1.75 13.90 6.77
C VAL A 84 1.53 12.47 6.27
N TYR A 85 0.53 11.77 6.81
CA TYR A 85 0.19 10.43 6.36
C TYR A 85 -0.19 10.38 4.86
N CYS A 86 -1.01 11.32 4.38
CA CYS A 86 -1.38 11.39 2.96
C CYS A 86 -0.17 11.62 2.04
N ASN A 87 0.78 12.44 2.47
CA ASN A 87 2.03 12.69 1.76
C ASN A 87 2.91 11.43 1.71
N GLU A 88 3.01 10.69 2.82
CA GLU A 88 3.74 9.42 2.87
C GLU A 88 3.11 8.36 1.95
N VAL A 89 1.78 8.25 1.96
CA VAL A 89 1.03 7.37 1.05
C VAL A 89 1.31 7.72 -0.41
N THR A 90 1.26 9.01 -0.76
CA THR A 90 1.51 9.48 -2.13
C THR A 90 2.96 9.27 -2.55
N SER A 91 3.92 9.56 -1.67
CA SER A 91 5.35 9.35 -1.89
C SER A 91 5.68 7.87 -2.14
N THR A 92 5.15 6.98 -1.29
CA THR A 92 5.34 5.53 -1.42
C THR A 92 4.72 5.00 -2.71
N TYR A 93 3.54 5.47 -3.10
CA TYR A 93 2.94 5.11 -4.38
C TYR A 93 3.81 5.52 -5.56
N ASN A 94 4.24 6.78 -5.61
CA ASN A 94 5.05 7.29 -6.72
C ASN A 94 6.40 6.55 -6.83
N LYS A 95 6.99 6.22 -5.68
CA LYS A 95 8.26 5.49 -5.61
C LYS A 95 8.14 4.02 -6.03
N TYR A 96 7.05 3.35 -5.69
CA TYR A 96 6.98 1.88 -5.76
C TYR A 96 5.84 1.31 -6.61
N SER A 97 4.95 2.14 -7.18
CA SER A 97 3.80 1.68 -7.99
C SER A 97 4.20 0.74 -9.13
N HIS A 98 5.35 0.97 -9.75
CA HIS A 98 5.90 0.12 -10.80
C HIS A 98 6.37 -1.27 -10.33
N LEU A 99 6.38 -1.57 -9.02
CA LEU A 99 6.72 -2.89 -8.47
C LEU A 99 5.49 -3.63 -7.92
N PHE A 100 4.35 -2.93 -7.84
CA PHE A 100 3.12 -3.47 -7.29
C PHE A 100 2.35 -4.31 -8.30
N SER A 101 1.59 -5.27 -7.77
CA SER A 101 0.64 -6.03 -8.59
C SER A 101 -0.54 -5.13 -8.98
N ILE A 102 -1.23 -5.47 -10.07
CA ILE A 102 -2.39 -4.68 -10.52
C ILE A 102 -3.49 -4.58 -9.46
N ASP A 103 -3.73 -5.67 -8.72
CA ASP A 103 -4.72 -5.71 -7.64
C ASP A 103 -4.35 -4.75 -6.52
N LEU A 104 -3.06 -4.68 -6.20
CA LEU A 104 -2.53 -3.77 -5.21
C LEU A 104 -2.64 -2.31 -5.66
N ILE A 105 -2.27 -2.01 -6.91
CA ILE A 105 -2.39 -0.67 -7.49
C ILE A 105 -3.84 -0.19 -7.45
N ARG A 106 -4.80 -1.06 -7.77
CA ARG A 106 -6.23 -0.72 -7.71
C ARG A 106 -6.67 -0.37 -6.29
N LEU A 107 -6.28 -1.18 -5.31
CA LEU A 107 -6.61 -0.92 -3.90
C LEU A 107 -5.91 0.34 -3.38
N PHE A 108 -4.67 0.59 -3.80
CA PHE A 108 -3.94 1.81 -3.48
C PHE A 108 -4.63 3.06 -4.04
N ASN A 109 -5.06 3.01 -5.30
CA ASN A 109 -5.85 4.10 -5.89
C ASN A 109 -7.17 4.32 -5.12
N PHE A 110 -7.85 3.25 -4.71
CA PHE A 110 -9.05 3.38 -3.87
C PHE A 110 -8.73 4.03 -2.52
N LEU A 111 -7.61 3.68 -1.88
CA LEU A 111 -7.16 4.34 -0.64
C LEU A 111 -6.89 5.83 -0.86
N GLN A 112 -6.22 6.22 -1.94
CA GLN A 112 -5.99 7.63 -2.28
C GLN A 112 -7.31 8.38 -2.48
N ASP A 113 -8.25 7.81 -3.25
CA ASP A 113 -9.58 8.40 -3.44
C ASP A 113 -10.33 8.56 -2.10
N TYR A 114 -10.24 7.56 -1.22
CA TYR A 114 -10.82 7.62 0.12
C TYR A 114 -10.20 8.73 0.98
N LEU A 115 -8.87 8.82 1.01
CA LEU A 115 -8.14 9.82 1.79
C LEU A 115 -8.43 11.25 1.29
N ILE A 116 -8.50 11.48 -0.02
CA ILE A 116 -8.86 12.78 -0.58
C ILE A 116 -10.27 13.20 -0.14
N ASN A 117 -11.24 12.28 -0.21
CA ASN A 117 -12.60 12.58 0.26
C ASN A 117 -12.63 12.89 1.77
N LEU A 118 -11.86 12.14 2.55
CA LEU A 118 -11.73 12.38 3.98
C LEU A 118 -11.07 13.73 4.27
N GLU A 119 -10.02 14.11 3.55
CA GLU A 119 -9.34 15.41 3.64
C GLU A 119 -10.33 16.57 3.49
N ILE A 120 -11.15 16.52 2.43
CA ILE A 120 -12.17 17.54 2.13
C ILE A 120 -13.19 17.67 3.28
N ILE A 121 -13.46 16.57 3.98
CA ILE A 121 -14.35 16.57 5.14
C ILE A 121 -13.64 17.17 6.35
N ILE A 122 -12.52 16.58 6.79
CA ILE A 122 -11.86 16.93 8.05
C ILE A 122 -11.26 18.35 8.05
N LYS A 123 -10.91 18.91 6.88
CA LYS A 123 -10.37 20.27 6.75
C LYS A 123 -11.29 21.35 7.34
N LYS A 124 -12.59 21.05 7.47
CA LYS A 124 -13.61 21.97 7.99
C LYS A 124 -13.82 21.89 9.51
N TYR A 125 -13.16 20.95 10.18
CA TYR A 125 -13.44 20.57 11.56
C TYR A 125 -12.24 20.81 12.46
N ASN A 126 -12.53 21.03 13.74
CA ASN A 126 -11.56 21.24 14.81
C ASN A 126 -10.95 19.88 15.22
N PRO A 127 -9.78 19.82 15.87
CA PRO A 127 -9.16 18.54 16.27
C PRO A 127 -10.07 17.57 17.02
N GLU A 128 -10.89 18.06 17.97
CA GLU A 128 -11.86 17.26 18.71
C GLU A 128 -12.91 16.60 17.78
N GLN A 129 -13.41 17.35 16.81
CA GLN A 129 -14.37 16.86 15.82
C GLN A 129 -13.72 15.90 14.81
N ILE A 130 -12.43 16.07 14.51
CA ILE A 130 -11.67 15.12 13.68
C ILE A 130 -11.59 13.75 14.41
N ILE A 131 -11.39 13.77 15.72
CA ILE A 131 -11.40 12.56 16.55
C ILE A 131 -12.78 11.89 16.50
N GLU A 132 -13.87 12.64 16.64
CA GLU A 132 -15.24 12.10 16.50
C GLU A 132 -15.48 11.44 15.14
N ILE A 133 -15.04 12.10 14.06
CA ILE A 133 -15.07 11.52 12.71
C ILE A 133 -14.29 10.21 12.69
N GLY A 134 -13.09 10.18 13.27
CA GLY A 134 -12.25 9.00 13.38
C GLY A 134 -12.90 7.85 14.11
N ILE A 135 -13.63 8.10 15.20
CA ILE A 135 -14.40 7.07 15.93
C ILE A 135 -15.44 6.43 15.01
N ASN A 136 -16.15 7.23 14.23
CA ASN A 136 -17.23 6.78 13.36
C ASN A 136 -16.73 5.97 12.17
N ILE A 137 -15.56 6.30 11.62
CA ILE A 137 -15.01 5.64 10.43
C ILE A 137 -13.87 4.66 10.74
N LYS A 138 -13.54 4.41 12.02
CA LYS A 138 -12.43 3.52 12.42
C LYS A 138 -12.47 2.14 11.74
N LYS A 139 -13.67 1.62 11.49
CA LYS A 139 -13.85 0.33 10.84
C LYS A 139 -13.39 0.36 9.39
N ASP A 140 -13.57 1.47 8.68
CA ASP A 140 -13.12 1.60 7.29
C ASP A 140 -11.59 1.45 7.20
N PHE A 141 -10.84 2.02 8.16
CA PHE A 141 -9.38 1.89 8.24
C PHE A 141 -8.93 0.45 8.49
N ILE A 142 -9.62 -0.26 9.38
CA ILE A 142 -9.35 -1.67 9.70
C ILE A 142 -9.67 -2.57 8.50
N ASP A 143 -10.83 -2.37 7.87
CA ASP A 143 -11.29 -3.15 6.73
C ASP A 143 -10.38 -2.92 5.51
N LEU A 144 -9.97 -1.67 5.26
CA LEU A 144 -9.01 -1.34 4.20
C LEU A 144 -7.66 -2.01 4.44
N SER A 145 -7.08 -1.85 5.63
CA SER A 145 -5.81 -2.48 5.99
C SER A 145 -5.88 -4.01 5.81
N SER A 146 -7.02 -4.62 6.18
CA SER A 146 -7.26 -6.05 6.00
C SER A 146 -7.36 -6.48 4.53
N GLU A 147 -7.93 -5.66 3.64
CA GLU A 147 -7.91 -5.92 2.19
C GLU A 147 -6.48 -5.91 1.64
N PHE A 148 -5.64 -4.96 2.09
CA PHE A 148 -4.23 -4.94 1.71
C PHE A 148 -3.47 -6.15 2.24
N ASP A 149 -3.64 -6.50 3.52
CA ASP A 149 -2.96 -7.64 4.16
C ASP A 149 -3.21 -8.94 3.38
N LYS A 150 -4.42 -9.14 2.84
CA LYS A 150 -4.73 -10.30 1.97
C LYS A 150 -3.91 -10.32 0.68
N ILE A 151 -3.72 -9.16 0.05
CA ILE A 151 -2.91 -9.03 -1.18
C ILE A 151 -1.42 -9.20 -0.86
N MET A 152 -0.95 -8.62 0.26
CA MET A 152 0.42 -8.78 0.75
C MET A 152 0.74 -10.25 1.03
N TYR A 153 -0.15 -10.95 1.75
CA TYR A 153 0.01 -12.37 2.06
C TYR A 153 0.10 -13.23 0.80
N LYS A 154 -0.76 -12.96 -0.20
CA LYS A 154 -0.69 -13.62 -1.51
C LYS A 154 0.67 -13.39 -2.18
N PHE A 155 1.23 -12.18 -2.09
CA PHE A 155 2.55 -11.88 -2.62
C PHE A 155 3.65 -12.68 -1.93
N TYR A 156 3.74 -12.63 -0.60
CA TYR A 156 4.79 -13.33 0.15
C TYR A 156 4.70 -14.85 -0.02
N ASN A 157 3.50 -15.43 -0.10
CA ASN A 157 3.36 -16.87 -0.27
C ASN A 157 3.67 -17.35 -1.68
N ASN A 158 3.15 -16.67 -2.70
CA ASN A 158 3.06 -17.23 -4.05
C ASN A 158 3.89 -16.48 -5.08
N ASP A 159 4.14 -15.18 -4.90
CA ASP A 159 4.70 -14.32 -5.95
C ASP A 159 6.12 -13.84 -5.65
N ILE A 160 6.63 -14.03 -4.44
CA ILE A 160 8.04 -13.75 -4.10
C ILE A 160 8.99 -14.67 -4.89
N TYR A 161 8.59 -15.94 -5.09
CA TYR A 161 9.35 -16.94 -5.83
C TYR A 161 9.13 -16.86 -7.35
N LYS A 162 8.06 -16.18 -7.78
CA LYS A 162 7.76 -16.00 -9.20
C LYS A 162 8.53 -14.80 -9.71
N LEU A 163 9.62 -15.09 -10.44
CA LEU A 163 10.50 -14.11 -11.11
C LEU A 163 9.82 -13.30 -12.23
N LYS A 164 8.48 -13.37 -12.35
CA LYS A 164 7.74 -12.62 -13.36
C LYS A 164 7.38 -11.24 -12.82
N ILE A 165 7.84 -10.22 -13.53
CA ILE A 165 7.31 -8.87 -13.43
C ILE A 165 5.88 -8.94 -14.01
N ASN A 166 4.90 -9.21 -13.15
CA ASN A 166 3.48 -9.35 -13.52
C ASN A 166 2.80 -7.99 -13.71
N ILE A 167 3.44 -7.06 -14.41
CA ILE A 167 2.80 -5.82 -14.82
C ILE A 167 2.26 -6.08 -16.22
N ASP A 168 1.01 -6.54 -16.26
CA ASP A 168 0.27 -6.56 -17.51
C ASP A 168 -0.09 -5.11 -17.85
N ILE A 169 0.73 -4.49 -18.69
CA ILE A 169 0.61 -3.08 -19.12
C ILE A 169 -0.77 -2.81 -19.75
N ASN A 170 -1.43 -3.85 -20.24
CA ASN A 170 -2.75 -3.76 -20.87
C ASN A 170 -3.90 -3.75 -19.84
N LYS A 171 -3.64 -4.02 -18.55
CA LYS A 171 -4.68 -4.02 -17.51
C LYS A 171 -4.87 -2.62 -16.93
N TRP A 172 -6.12 -2.20 -16.86
CA TRP A 172 -6.51 -0.93 -16.25
C TRP A 172 -6.18 -0.89 -14.75
N HIS A 173 -5.44 0.15 -14.35
CA HIS A 173 -4.83 0.32 -13.02
C HIS A 173 -5.81 0.81 -11.94
N LYS A 174 -6.99 1.33 -12.31
CA LYS A 174 -8.06 1.66 -11.37
C LYS A 174 -9.14 0.57 -11.37
N PHE A 175 -9.94 0.52 -10.31
CA PHE A 175 -11.21 -0.21 -10.39
C PHE A 175 -12.11 0.43 -11.44
N LYS A 176 -13.05 -0.35 -11.98
CA LYS A 176 -14.08 0.25 -12.87
C LYS A 176 -14.89 1.25 -12.04
N LYS A 177 -15.36 2.33 -12.66
CA LYS A 177 -16.15 3.38 -11.97
C LYS A 177 -17.29 2.82 -11.12
N TYR A 178 -18.01 1.82 -11.65
CA TYR A 178 -19.07 1.13 -10.93
C TYR A 178 -18.57 0.43 -9.64
N GLU A 179 -17.44 -0.28 -9.73
CA GLU A 179 -16.84 -0.98 -8.58
C GLU A 179 -16.32 0.01 -7.54
N THR A 180 -15.67 1.10 -7.96
CA THR A 180 -15.23 2.17 -7.06
C THR A 180 -16.41 2.76 -6.30
N ASN A 181 -17.49 3.10 -7.02
CA ASN A 181 -18.69 3.66 -6.40
C ASN A 181 -19.36 2.67 -5.45
N MET A 182 -19.42 1.38 -5.80
CA MET A 182 -19.94 0.35 -4.90
C MET A 182 -19.10 0.21 -3.63
N LYS A 183 -17.77 0.20 -3.76
CA LYS A 183 -16.86 0.12 -2.60
C LYS A 183 -17.00 1.36 -1.73
N LEU A 184 -17.02 2.56 -2.32
CA LEU A 184 -17.18 3.81 -1.59
C LEU A 184 -18.52 3.86 -0.86
N LYS A 185 -19.63 3.45 -1.48
CA LYS A 185 -20.97 3.41 -0.84
C LYS A 185 -21.03 2.49 0.39
N LYS A 186 -20.13 1.51 0.50
CA LYS A 186 -20.07 0.60 1.64
C LYS A 186 -19.36 1.21 2.85
N THR A 187 -18.50 2.21 2.64
CA THR A 187 -17.72 2.83 3.73
C THR A 187 -18.62 3.62 4.67
N LEU A 188 -18.23 3.67 5.93
CA LEU A 188 -18.88 4.50 6.95
C LEU A 188 -18.67 5.99 6.64
N LEU A 189 -17.52 6.36 6.05
CA LEU A 189 -17.29 7.71 5.53
C LEU A 189 -18.41 8.18 4.60
N TYR A 190 -18.78 7.33 3.64
CA TYR A 190 -19.83 7.69 2.69
C TYR A 190 -21.20 7.79 3.36
N LYS A 191 -21.52 6.81 4.22
CA LYS A 191 -22.82 6.74 4.91
C LYS A 191 -23.05 7.91 5.85
N TYR A 192 -22.04 8.32 6.62
CA TYR A 192 -22.21 9.36 7.63
C TYR A 192 -21.99 10.78 7.09
N TYR A 193 -21.07 10.97 6.14
CA TYR A 193 -20.58 12.31 5.80
C TYR A 193 -20.75 12.73 4.35
N ILE A 194 -20.96 11.78 3.43
CA ILE A 194 -21.15 12.09 2.00
C ILE A 194 -22.62 12.03 1.63
N LEU A 195 -23.35 11.01 2.09
CA LEU A 195 -24.79 10.86 1.82
C LEU A 195 -25.63 11.91 2.57
N ASN A 196 -25.24 12.26 3.80
CA ASN A 196 -25.94 13.25 4.62
C ASN A 196 -25.66 14.72 4.25
N LYS A 197 -24.88 14.97 3.20
CA LYS A 197 -24.63 16.33 2.65
C LYS A 197 -25.68 16.79 1.63
N SER A 198 -26.82 16.08 1.52
CA SER A 198 -27.99 16.53 0.76
C SER A 198 -29.02 17.28 1.63
N LEU A 199 -28.53 18.22 2.46
CA LEU A 199 -29.32 19.26 3.12
C LEU A 199 -28.55 20.58 3.03
#